data_AF-A0A6G0R3E2-F1
#
_entry.id   AF-A0A6G0R3E2-F1
#
_cell.length_a   1.000
_cell.length_b   1.000
_cell.length_c   1.000
_cell.angle_alpha   90.00
_cell.angle_beta   90.00
_cell.angle_gamma   90.00
#
_symmetry.space_group_name_H-M   'P 1'
#
loop_
_entity.id
_entity.type
_entity.pdbx_description
1 polymer ?
#
loop_
_entity_poly.entity_id
_entity_poly.type
_entity_poly.pdbx_seq_one_letter_code
_entity_poly.pdbx_strand_id
1 'polypeptide(L)'
;MSVLLETVARWLRTYATPELFPAYCCAGIGCVLTWVISTPLRNVGWTFAGEVWRVASLNGTLWNDCLLQYNSVLLNDEVRQLHGVAYAYALWGAVFAVPMQVLADNEQRYGDYGRMLRKWWVAAYETCYAYLPDLGLKTACSIKNYALATKDAAASCRRRAGEVLRIVLLIVKFLLALTFFTPMAVYEFVEFVLLGEAGVALALLMMNLVNYYFEWTTLGVAASVVFVTIGVVTHIWRGGKVRSDRERLSPTTIIVEGLREVRDRAADRSRTETEELEQLRGADTEVPPSITTPVPMTP
;
A
#
# COMPACT_ATOMS: atom_id res chain seq x y z
N MET A 1 47.08 30.82 77.93
CA MET A 1 46.29 29.58 78.14
C MET A 1 44.97 29.84 78.88
N SER A 2 44.92 30.75 79.85
CA SER A 2 43.71 31.09 80.65
C SER A 2 42.54 31.69 79.85
N VAL A 3 42.81 32.63 78.92
CA VAL A 3 41.76 33.32 78.15
C VAL A 3 41.01 32.38 77.20
N LEU A 4 41.72 31.41 76.62
CA LEU A 4 41.17 30.40 75.71
C LEU A 4 40.28 29.41 76.48
N LEU A 5 40.70 29.04 77.70
CA LEU A 5 39.89 28.24 78.62
C LEU A 5 38.63 28.98 79.08
N GLU A 6 38.71 30.28 79.38
CA GLU A 6 37.55 31.07 79.77
C GLU A 6 36.54 31.29 78.62
N THR A 7 37.03 31.51 77.41
CA THR A 7 36.17 31.66 76.22
C THR A 7 35.49 30.34 75.88
N VAL A 8 36.21 29.22 75.93
CA VAL A 8 35.63 27.87 75.76
C VAL A 8 34.64 27.55 76.86
N ALA A 9 34.94 27.87 78.12
CA ALA A 9 34.03 27.64 79.26
C ALA A 9 32.75 28.49 79.15
N ARG A 10 32.87 29.74 78.70
CA ARG A 10 31.73 30.64 78.47
C ARG A 10 30.86 30.12 77.33
N TRP A 11 31.49 29.71 76.23
CA TRP A 11 30.81 29.13 75.07
C TRP A 11 30.08 27.83 75.42
N LEU A 12 30.71 26.92 76.16
CA LEU A 12 30.07 25.69 76.67
C LEU A 12 28.88 26.01 77.57
N ARG A 13 28.97 27.04 78.42
CA ARG A 13 27.87 27.42 79.31
C ARG A 13 26.68 28.04 78.55
N THR A 14 26.93 28.70 77.43
CA THR A 14 25.90 29.31 76.58
C THR A 14 25.21 28.30 75.66
N TYR A 15 25.95 27.33 75.10
CA TYR A 15 25.43 26.42 74.06
C TYR A 15 25.22 24.98 74.53
N ALA A 16 25.84 24.54 75.62
CA ALA A 16 25.64 23.21 76.20
C ALA A 16 24.87 23.31 77.52
N THR A 17 23.68 23.91 77.47
CA THR A 17 22.78 23.93 78.63
C THR A 17 22.29 22.50 78.92
N PRO A 18 22.17 22.11 80.21
CA PRO A 18 21.78 20.76 80.60
C PRO A 18 20.38 20.37 80.10
N GLU A 19 19.52 21.36 79.83
CA GLU A 19 18.17 21.17 79.28
C GLU A 19 18.17 20.72 77.81
N LEU A 20 19.20 21.07 77.02
CA LEU A 20 19.35 20.68 75.62
C LEU A 20 20.13 19.36 75.44
N PHE A 21 20.69 18.82 76.51
CA PHE A 21 21.47 17.58 76.49
C PHE A 21 20.71 16.38 75.87
N PRO A 22 19.42 16.14 76.19
CA PRO A 22 18.67 15.05 75.56
C PRO A 22 18.50 15.25 74.05
N ALA A 23 18.32 16.49 73.59
CA ALA A 23 18.19 16.81 72.18
C ALA A 23 19.52 16.62 71.43
N TYR A 24 20.65 17.02 72.03
CA TYR A 24 21.98 16.76 71.45
C TYR A 24 22.32 15.27 71.40
N CYS A 25 21.96 14.49 72.43
CA CYS A 25 22.13 13.05 72.41
C CYS A 25 21.25 12.39 71.34
N CYS A 26 19.97 12.76 71.23
CA CYS A 26 19.08 12.20 70.21
C CYS A 26 19.49 12.59 68.79
N ALA A 27 19.85 13.85 68.56
CA ALA A 27 20.33 14.31 67.26
C ALA A 27 21.70 13.70 66.91
N GLY A 28 22.64 13.64 67.86
CA GLY A 28 23.95 13.04 67.66
C GLY A 28 23.89 11.53 67.40
N ILE A 29 23.20 10.79 68.27
CA ILE A 29 23.00 9.34 68.12
C ILE A 29 22.19 9.04 66.85
N GLY A 30 21.13 9.79 66.58
CA GLY A 30 20.32 9.65 65.37
C GLY A 30 21.09 9.93 64.09
N CYS A 31 21.88 11.01 64.04
CA CYS A 31 22.72 11.35 62.89
C CYS A 31 23.85 10.32 62.69
N VAL A 32 24.51 9.88 63.78
CA VAL A 32 25.57 8.87 63.70
C VAL A 32 25.00 7.53 63.26
N LEU A 33 23.87 7.08 63.83
CA LEU A 33 23.20 5.85 63.40
C LEU A 33 22.75 5.94 61.94
N THR A 34 22.11 7.03 61.53
CA THR A 34 21.71 7.26 60.14
C THR A 34 22.93 7.24 59.21
N TRP A 35 24.03 7.88 59.60
CA TRP A 35 25.27 7.91 58.84
C TRP A 35 25.90 6.51 58.72
N VAL A 36 25.95 5.75 59.80
CA VAL A 36 26.49 4.38 59.84
C VAL A 36 25.64 3.45 58.99
N ILE A 37 24.32 3.49 59.14
CA ILE A 37 23.37 2.66 58.36
C ILE A 37 23.46 2.99 56.86
N SER A 38 23.65 4.25 56.49
CA SER A 38 23.77 4.69 55.09
C SER A 38 25.18 4.54 54.51
N THR A 39 26.22 4.28 55.32
CA THR A 39 27.59 4.05 54.84
C THR A 39 27.71 2.92 53.81
N PRO A 40 27.19 1.70 54.03
CA PRO A 40 27.24 0.65 53.04
C PRO A 40 26.53 1.04 51.73
N LEU A 41 25.38 1.71 51.83
CA LEU A 41 24.65 2.20 50.65
C LEU A 41 25.44 3.25 49.87
N ARG A 42 26.10 4.20 50.55
CA ARG A 42 26.98 5.18 49.90
C ARG A 42 28.17 4.51 49.23
N ASN A 43 28.79 3.51 49.87
CA ASN A 43 29.93 2.80 49.28
C ASN A 43 29.53 2.02 48.02
N VAL A 44 28.37 1.34 48.05
CA VAL A 44 27.80 0.70 46.85
C VAL A 44 27.48 1.76 45.79
N GLY A 45 26.92 2.90 46.19
CA GLY A 45 26.65 4.02 45.29
C GLY A 45 27.90 4.56 44.61
N TRP A 46 29.00 4.77 45.36
CA TRP A 46 30.27 5.26 44.81
C TRP A 46 30.97 4.25 43.91
N THR A 47 30.94 2.97 44.27
CA THR A 47 31.51 1.91 43.44
C THR A 47 30.73 1.74 42.15
N PHE A 48 29.39 1.74 42.21
CA PHE A 48 28.54 1.74 41.02
C PHE A 48 28.77 2.97 40.14
N ALA A 49 28.80 4.17 40.74
CA ALA A 49 29.06 5.41 40.00
C ALA A 49 30.45 5.41 39.35
N GLY A 50 31.47 4.88 40.03
CA GLY A 50 32.81 4.71 39.48
C GLY A 50 32.83 3.76 38.27
N GLU A 51 32.09 2.65 38.35
CA GLU A 51 32.01 1.69 37.24
C GLU A 51 31.20 2.24 36.05
N VAL A 52 30.09 2.93 36.32
CA VAL A 52 29.34 3.66 35.29
C VAL A 52 30.21 4.71 34.61
N TRP A 53 30.99 5.47 35.40
CA TRP A 53 31.93 6.45 34.87
C TRP A 53 33.05 5.81 34.04
N ARG A 54 33.56 4.65 34.46
CA ARG A 54 34.54 3.86 33.70
C ARG A 54 33.97 3.45 32.34
N VAL A 55 32.75 2.92 32.31
CA VAL A 55 32.10 2.54 31.05
C VAL A 55 31.79 3.77 30.19
N ALA A 56 31.29 4.86 30.77
CA ALA A 56 31.02 6.09 30.04
C ALA A 56 32.28 6.69 29.41
N SER A 57 33.39 6.73 30.17
CA SER A 57 34.67 7.22 29.66
C SER A 57 35.25 6.31 28.56
N LEU A 58 35.17 4.99 28.70
CA LEU A 58 35.58 4.04 27.65
C LEU A 58 34.74 4.20 26.37
N ASN A 59 33.43 4.41 26.50
CA ASN A 59 32.59 4.69 25.34
C ASN A 59 32.95 6.04 24.71
N GLY A 60 33.18 7.07 25.52
CA GLY A 60 33.60 8.39 25.03
C GLY A 60 34.92 8.32 24.24
N THR A 61 35.92 7.59 24.75
CA THR A 61 37.19 7.41 24.02
C THR A 61 37.00 6.60 22.75
N LEU A 62 36.17 5.55 22.79
CA LEU A 62 35.87 4.74 21.62
C LEU A 62 35.22 5.57 20.52
N TRP A 63 34.23 6.39 20.86
CA TRP A 63 33.57 7.30 19.92
C TRP A 63 34.56 8.27 19.28
N ASN A 64 35.45 8.84 20.09
CA ASN A 64 36.48 9.75 19.57
C ASN A 64 37.44 9.02 18.61
N ASP A 65 37.94 7.84 18.99
CA ASP A 65 38.84 7.03 18.16
C ASP A 65 38.14 6.60 16.85
N CYS A 66 36.86 6.21 16.92
CA CYS A 66 36.05 5.89 15.76
C CYS A 66 35.83 7.10 14.86
N LEU A 67 35.55 8.28 15.41
CA LEU A 67 35.38 9.50 14.62
C LEU A 67 36.66 9.91 13.90
N LEU A 68 37.82 9.79 14.56
CA LEU A 68 39.11 10.06 13.95
C LEU A 68 39.39 9.12 12.79
N GLN A 69 39.17 7.82 12.99
CA GLN A 69 39.36 6.81 11.96
C GLN A 69 38.31 6.91 10.84
N TYR A 70 37.09 7.34 11.15
CA TYR A 70 36.07 7.59 10.13
C TYR A 70 36.41 8.81 9.28
N ASN A 71 36.93 9.87 9.91
CA ASN A 71 37.40 11.05 9.21
C ASN A 71 38.59 10.73 8.28
N SER A 72 39.49 9.82 8.69
CA SER A 72 40.58 9.38 7.80
C SER A 72 40.06 8.61 6.58
N VAL A 73 39.01 7.80 6.73
CA VAL A 73 38.32 7.14 5.60
C VAL A 73 37.64 8.16 4.68
N LEU A 74 37.00 9.19 5.23
CA LEU A 74 36.38 10.27 4.44
C LEU A 74 37.40 11.09 3.65
N LEU A 75 38.60 11.28 4.22
CA LEU A 75 39.69 12.02 3.60
C LEU A 75 40.49 11.18 2.60
N ASN A 76 40.24 9.88 2.51
CA ASN A 76 40.92 9.01 1.56
C ASN A 76 40.49 9.34 0.12
N ASP A 77 41.49 9.59 -0.74
CA ASP A 77 41.28 9.97 -2.14
C ASP A 77 40.51 8.89 -2.92
N GLU A 78 40.69 7.61 -2.62
CA GLU A 78 39.95 6.52 -3.27
C GLU A 78 38.45 6.62 -2.97
N VAL A 79 38.09 6.85 -1.70
CA VAL A 79 36.70 7.00 -1.27
C VAL A 79 36.08 8.26 -1.86
N ARG A 80 36.86 9.34 -1.92
CA ARG A 80 36.43 10.64 -2.46
C ARG A 80 36.23 10.63 -3.97
N GLN A 81 36.89 9.73 -4.69
CA GLN A 81 36.67 9.53 -6.12
C GLN A 81 35.39 8.75 -6.43
N LEU A 82 34.77 8.05 -5.47
CA LEU A 82 33.46 7.44 -5.69
C LEU A 82 32.38 8.50 -5.78
N HIS A 83 31.42 8.29 -6.69
CA HIS A 83 30.31 9.21 -6.91
C HIS A 83 28.96 8.51 -6.69
N GLY A 84 27.98 9.28 -6.20
CA GLY A 84 26.58 8.86 -6.07
C GLY A 84 26.39 7.66 -5.13
N VAL A 85 25.76 6.61 -5.65
CA VAL A 85 25.36 5.43 -4.87
C VAL A 85 26.58 4.66 -4.35
N ALA A 86 27.67 4.61 -5.12
CA ALA A 86 28.87 3.89 -4.73
C ALA A 86 29.58 4.56 -3.53
N TYR A 87 29.58 5.89 -3.49
CA TYR A 87 30.06 6.66 -2.32
C TYR A 87 29.21 6.39 -1.08
N ALA A 88 27.87 6.38 -1.24
CA ALA A 88 26.95 6.10 -0.14
C ALA A 88 27.15 4.68 0.44
N TYR A 89 27.36 3.67 -0.41
CA TYR A 89 27.66 2.30 0.05
C TYR A 89 29.02 2.19 0.74
N ALA A 90 30.04 2.88 0.24
CA ALA A 90 31.36 2.93 0.90
C ALA A 90 31.27 3.57 2.29
N LEU A 91 30.53 4.68 2.40
CA LEU A 91 30.28 5.37 3.66
C LEU A 91 29.50 4.50 4.65
N TRP A 92 28.44 3.83 4.16
CA TRP A 92 27.65 2.90 4.97
C TRP A 92 28.48 1.71 5.45
N GLY A 93 29.37 1.16 4.60
CA GLY A 93 30.31 0.12 4.99
C GLY A 93 31.29 0.60 6.06
N ALA A 94 31.79 1.83 5.94
CA ALA A 94 32.71 2.44 6.90
C ALA A 94 32.09 2.60 8.29
N VAL A 95 30.78 2.87 8.40
CA VAL A 95 30.06 2.95 9.69
C VAL A 95 30.19 1.66 10.50
N PHE A 96 30.23 0.50 9.85
CA PHE A 96 30.40 -0.78 10.53
C PHE A 96 31.88 -1.20 10.63
N ALA A 97 32.67 -0.95 9.58
CA ALA A 97 34.07 -1.36 9.53
C ALA A 97 34.94 -0.61 10.54
N VAL A 98 34.72 0.70 10.71
CA VAL A 98 35.57 1.55 11.55
C VAL A 98 35.51 1.15 13.04
N PRO A 99 34.33 0.98 13.68
CA PRO A 99 34.27 0.50 15.05
C PRO A 99 34.91 -0.88 15.23
N MET A 100 34.75 -1.79 14.27
CA MET A 100 35.37 -3.12 14.33
C MET A 100 36.89 -3.07 14.26
N GLN A 101 37.46 -2.20 13.41
CA GLN A 101 38.90 -1.98 13.29
C GLN A 101 39.47 -1.32 14.55
N VAL A 102 38.87 -0.22 15.01
CA VAL A 102 39.33 0.49 16.23
C VAL A 102 39.33 -0.44 17.45
N LEU A 103 38.32 -1.29 17.59
CA LEU A 103 38.24 -2.29 18.67
C LEU A 103 39.25 -3.43 18.52
N ALA A 104 39.64 -3.78 17.29
CA ALA A 104 40.67 -4.79 17.04
C ALA A 104 42.08 -4.23 17.32
N ASP A 105 42.37 -3.02 16.85
CA ASP A 105 43.69 -2.39 16.96
C ASP A 105 44.01 -1.96 18.40
N ASN A 106 42.98 -1.64 19.19
CA ASN A 106 43.12 -1.18 20.58
C ASN A 106 42.69 -2.23 21.60
N GLU A 107 42.91 -3.53 21.31
CA GLU A 107 42.49 -4.62 22.19
C GLU A 107 43.09 -4.49 23.61
N GLN A 108 44.34 -4.04 23.73
CA GLN A 108 44.97 -3.80 25.05
C GLN A 108 44.27 -2.72 25.87
N ARG A 109 43.68 -1.71 25.22
CA ARG A 109 43.03 -0.57 25.88
C ARG A 109 41.59 -0.87 26.30
N TYR A 110 40.86 -1.60 25.45
CA TYR A 110 39.45 -1.91 25.68
C TYR A 110 39.20 -3.30 26.29
N GLY A 111 40.19 -4.20 26.23
CA GLY A 111 40.17 -5.52 26.85
C GLY A 111 38.91 -6.33 26.53
N ASP A 112 38.37 -6.99 27.56
CA ASP A 112 37.20 -7.86 27.46
C ASP A 112 35.94 -7.12 26.96
N TYR A 113 35.77 -5.86 27.39
CA TYR A 113 34.67 -5.00 26.96
C TYR A 113 34.73 -4.76 25.44
N GLY A 114 35.92 -4.44 24.93
CA GLY A 114 36.14 -4.23 23.50
C GLY A 114 35.88 -5.48 22.66
N ARG A 115 36.31 -6.65 23.15
CA ARG A 115 36.03 -7.93 22.48
C ARG A 115 34.54 -8.25 22.40
N MET A 116 33.78 -7.99 23.48
CA MET A 116 32.32 -8.18 23.46
C MET A 116 31.67 -7.21 22.46
N LEU A 117 32.01 -5.93 22.53
CA LEU A 117 31.44 -4.91 21.66
C LEU A 117 31.78 -5.17 20.18
N ARG A 118 32.97 -5.68 19.87
CA ARG A 118 33.35 -6.08 18.51
C ARG A 118 32.44 -7.19 17.97
N LYS A 119 32.11 -8.20 18.78
CA LYS A 119 31.15 -9.25 18.38
C LYS A 119 29.76 -8.68 18.08
N TRP A 120 29.30 -7.69 18.87
CA TRP A 120 28.04 -6.99 18.60
C TRP A 120 28.08 -6.23 17.27
N TRP A 121 29.20 -5.57 16.96
CA TRP A 121 29.37 -4.88 15.68
C TRP A 121 29.45 -5.84 14.48
N VAL A 122 30.10 -7.00 14.62
CA VAL A 122 30.09 -8.06 13.59
C VAL A 122 28.67 -8.54 13.35
N ALA A 123 27.90 -8.82 14.41
CA ALA A 123 26.50 -9.22 14.28
C ALA A 123 25.67 -8.12 13.58
N ALA A 124 25.87 -6.85 13.96
CA ALA A 124 25.20 -5.71 13.34
C ALA A 124 25.55 -5.58 11.85
N TYR A 125 26.81 -5.79 11.47
CA TYR A 125 27.27 -5.79 10.07
C TYR A 125 26.56 -6.88 9.26
N GLU A 126 26.55 -8.12 9.74
CA GLU A 126 25.88 -9.24 9.06
C GLU A 126 24.39 -8.98 8.85
N THR A 127 23.70 -8.45 9.88
CA THR A 127 22.26 -8.15 9.76
C THR A 127 21.97 -6.93 8.90
N CYS A 128 22.68 -5.82 9.09
CA CYS A 128 22.29 -4.52 8.54
C CYS A 128 22.99 -4.19 7.22
N TYR A 129 24.19 -4.71 6.99
CA TYR A 129 24.97 -4.44 5.78
C TYR A 129 24.91 -5.61 4.78
N ALA A 130 25.04 -6.86 5.23
CA ALA A 130 25.04 -8.01 4.32
C ALA A 130 23.61 -8.49 3.99
N TYR A 131 22.79 -8.74 5.02
CA TYR A 131 21.48 -9.35 4.84
C TYR A 131 20.40 -8.36 4.34
N LEU A 132 20.31 -7.17 4.95
CA LEU A 132 19.24 -6.21 4.66
C LEU A 132 19.22 -5.69 3.21
N PRO A 133 20.35 -5.32 2.59
CA PRO A 133 20.37 -4.85 1.20
C PRO A 133 20.04 -5.97 0.20
N ASP A 134 20.55 -7.18 0.41
CA ASP A 134 20.23 -8.34 -0.43
C ASP A 134 18.74 -8.70 -0.35
N LEU A 135 18.18 -8.75 0.87
CA LEU A 135 16.75 -8.95 1.07
C LEU A 135 15.93 -7.81 0.45
N GLY A 136 16.38 -6.57 0.60
CA GLY A 136 15.75 -5.39 0.00
C GLY A 136 15.71 -5.45 -1.52
N LEU A 137 16.81 -5.83 -2.16
CA LEU A 137 16.92 -6.00 -3.61
C LEU A 137 16.01 -7.14 -4.12
N LYS A 138 16.03 -8.29 -3.45
CA LYS A 138 15.14 -9.42 -3.76
C LYS A 138 13.68 -9.05 -3.61
N THR A 139 13.34 -8.32 -2.54
CA THR A 139 11.98 -7.84 -2.28
C THR A 139 11.55 -6.83 -3.34
N ALA A 140 12.41 -5.87 -3.72
CA ALA A 140 12.12 -4.89 -4.75
C ALA A 140 11.92 -5.54 -6.13
N CYS A 141 12.77 -6.51 -6.48
CA CYS A 141 12.64 -7.28 -7.72
C CYS A 141 11.33 -8.08 -7.74
N SER A 142 11.00 -8.74 -6.63
CA SER A 142 9.73 -9.45 -6.45
C SER A 142 8.53 -8.51 -6.60
N ILE A 143 8.53 -7.36 -5.91
CA ILE A 143 7.47 -6.35 -6.01
C ILE A 143 7.31 -5.85 -7.45
N LYS A 144 8.41 -5.59 -8.17
CA LYS A 144 8.37 -5.19 -9.59
C LYS A 144 7.69 -6.27 -10.43
N ASN A 145 8.05 -7.54 -10.25
CA ASN A 145 7.45 -8.65 -11.00
C ASN A 145 5.96 -8.80 -10.68
N TYR A 146 5.57 -8.69 -9.41
CA TYR A 146 4.16 -8.67 -9.01
C TYR A 146 3.39 -7.48 -9.60
N ALA A 147 3.99 -6.30 -9.64
CA ALA A 147 3.38 -5.11 -10.22
C ALA A 147 3.17 -5.25 -11.73
N LEU A 148 4.15 -5.81 -12.44
CA LEU A 148 4.03 -6.12 -13.88
C LEU A 148 2.94 -7.15 -14.12
N ALA A 149 2.95 -8.28 -13.40
CA ALA A 149 1.91 -9.31 -13.50
C ALA A 149 0.51 -8.76 -13.19
N THR A 150 0.39 -7.88 -12.19
CA THR A 150 -0.88 -7.23 -11.84
C THR A 150 -1.34 -6.27 -12.94
N LYS A 151 -0.42 -5.52 -13.55
CA LYS A 151 -0.73 -4.64 -14.68
C LYS A 151 -1.24 -5.44 -15.88
N ASP A 152 -0.59 -6.55 -16.19
CA ASP A 152 -0.97 -7.42 -17.31
C ASP A 152 -2.34 -8.08 -17.06
N ALA A 153 -2.56 -8.58 -15.83
CA ALA A 153 -3.86 -9.11 -15.41
C ALA A 153 -4.96 -8.04 -15.45
N ALA A 154 -4.67 -6.80 -15.03
CA ALA A 154 -5.61 -5.68 -15.08
C ALA A 154 -5.95 -5.27 -16.52
N ALA A 155 -4.97 -5.29 -17.43
CA ALA A 155 -5.18 -5.03 -18.84
C ALA A 155 -6.09 -6.10 -19.49
N SER A 156 -5.84 -7.38 -19.17
CA SER A 156 -6.68 -8.50 -19.59
C SER A 156 -8.11 -8.38 -19.05
N CYS A 157 -8.26 -8.09 -17.76
CA CYS A 157 -9.57 -7.87 -17.13
C CYS A 157 -10.34 -6.72 -17.79
N ARG A 158 -9.68 -5.60 -18.11
CA ARG A 158 -10.29 -4.47 -18.81
C ARG A 158 -10.77 -4.82 -20.21
N ARG A 159 -9.99 -5.62 -20.96
CA ARG A 159 -10.40 -6.11 -22.29
C ARG A 159 -11.68 -6.95 -22.18
N ARG A 160 -11.70 -7.93 -21.28
CA ARG A 160 -12.88 -8.79 -21.03
C ARG A 160 -14.10 -7.98 -20.59
N ALA A 161 -13.93 -7.02 -19.68
CA ALA A 161 -15.00 -6.14 -19.25
C ALA A 161 -15.56 -5.28 -20.41
N GLY A 162 -14.69 -4.80 -21.31
CA GLY A 162 -15.10 -4.07 -22.51
C GLY A 162 -15.92 -4.92 -23.48
N GLU A 163 -15.57 -6.20 -23.65
CA GLU A 163 -16.35 -7.13 -24.47
C GLU A 163 -17.72 -7.42 -23.87
N VAL A 164 -17.80 -7.66 -22.55
CA VAL A 164 -19.07 -7.84 -21.85
C VAL A 164 -19.94 -6.59 -21.96
N LEU A 165 -19.38 -5.41 -21.73
CA LEU A 165 -20.10 -4.15 -21.87
C LEU A 165 -20.67 -3.98 -23.28
N ARG A 166 -19.91 -4.33 -24.33
CA ARG A 166 -20.41 -4.29 -25.71
C ARG A 166 -21.57 -5.24 -25.96
N ILE A 167 -21.49 -6.48 -25.45
CA ILE A 167 -22.60 -7.44 -25.54
C ILE A 167 -23.84 -6.89 -24.83
N VAL A 168 -23.68 -6.32 -23.63
CA VAL A 168 -24.77 -5.69 -22.89
C VAL A 168 -25.37 -4.53 -23.69
N LEU A 169 -24.54 -3.65 -24.25
CA LEU A 169 -25.00 -2.54 -25.10
C LEU A 169 -25.75 -3.05 -26.34
N LEU A 170 -25.33 -4.17 -26.91
CA LEU A 170 -26.01 -4.80 -28.04
C LEU A 170 -27.39 -5.35 -27.64
N ILE A 171 -27.48 -6.02 -26.49
CA ILE A 171 -28.76 -6.49 -25.92
C ILE A 171 -29.69 -5.30 -25.65
N VAL A 172 -29.18 -4.23 -25.05
CA VAL A 172 -29.95 -3.00 -24.79
C VAL A 172 -30.46 -2.41 -26.10
N LYS A 173 -29.59 -2.25 -27.11
CA LYS A 173 -30.00 -1.75 -28.44
C LYS A 173 -31.09 -2.63 -29.06
N PHE A 174 -30.97 -3.96 -28.92
CA PHE A 174 -31.99 -4.90 -29.38
C PHE A 174 -33.32 -4.74 -28.63
N LEU A 175 -33.30 -4.64 -27.30
CA LEU A 175 -34.51 -4.43 -26.49
C LEU A 175 -35.20 -3.10 -26.82
N LEU A 176 -34.42 -2.03 -27.01
CA LEU A 176 -34.94 -0.75 -27.48
C LEU A 176 -35.60 -0.90 -28.86
N ALA A 177 -34.92 -1.51 -29.84
CA ALA A 177 -35.51 -1.76 -31.15
C ALA A 177 -36.80 -2.58 -31.03
N LEU A 178 -36.82 -3.66 -30.27
CA LEU A 178 -38.01 -4.48 -30.07
C LEU A 178 -39.17 -3.67 -29.47
N THR A 179 -38.89 -2.83 -28.47
CA THR A 179 -39.90 -1.99 -27.79
C THR A 179 -40.52 -0.96 -28.74
N PHE A 180 -39.75 -0.44 -29.69
CA PHE A 180 -40.26 0.51 -30.70
C PHE A 180 -40.95 -0.19 -31.88
N PHE A 181 -40.42 -1.32 -32.36
CA PHE A 181 -40.94 -2.01 -33.54
C PHE A 181 -42.15 -2.91 -33.26
N THR A 182 -42.28 -3.48 -32.04
CA THR A 182 -43.41 -4.35 -31.71
C THR A 182 -44.76 -3.62 -31.74
N PRO A 183 -44.93 -2.45 -31.11
CA PRO A 183 -46.18 -1.70 -31.17
C PRO A 183 -46.52 -1.24 -32.60
N MET A 184 -45.49 -0.85 -33.37
CA MET A 184 -45.65 -0.45 -34.77
C MET A 184 -46.14 -1.62 -35.64
N ALA A 185 -45.56 -2.81 -35.48
CA ALA A 185 -45.98 -4.01 -36.21
C ALA A 185 -47.39 -4.48 -35.82
N VAL A 186 -47.74 -4.39 -34.53
CA VAL A 186 -49.10 -4.67 -34.04
C VAL A 186 -50.10 -3.68 -34.65
N TYR A 187 -49.77 -2.39 -34.68
CA TYR A 187 -50.62 -1.38 -35.30
C TYR A 187 -50.78 -1.62 -36.80
N GLU A 188 -49.71 -1.90 -37.54
CA GLU A 188 -49.77 -2.21 -38.98
C GLU A 188 -50.64 -3.45 -39.27
N PHE A 189 -50.59 -4.48 -38.41
CA PHE A 189 -51.45 -5.65 -38.54
C PHE A 189 -52.92 -5.30 -38.28
N VAL A 190 -53.21 -4.52 -37.24
CA VAL A 190 -54.56 -4.06 -36.92
C VAL A 190 -55.12 -3.18 -38.04
N GLU A 191 -54.33 -2.24 -38.56
CA GLU A 191 -54.66 -1.40 -39.71
C GLU A 191 -54.98 -2.25 -40.95
N PHE A 192 -54.20 -3.30 -41.21
CA PHE A 192 -54.45 -4.23 -42.31
C PHE A 192 -55.77 -4.98 -42.16
N VAL A 193 -56.06 -5.53 -40.97
CA VAL A 193 -57.32 -6.26 -40.69
C VAL A 193 -58.54 -5.34 -40.78
N LEU A 194 -58.39 -4.06 -40.39
CA LEU A 194 -59.44 -3.04 -40.43
C LEU A 194 -59.53 -2.28 -41.75
N LEU A 195 -58.86 -2.73 -42.81
CA LEU A 195 -58.93 -2.16 -44.15
C LEU A 195 -58.47 -0.69 -44.21
N GLY A 196 -57.47 -0.33 -43.40
CA GLY A 196 -56.80 0.99 -43.42
C GLY A 196 -57.19 1.92 -42.27
N GLU A 197 -56.61 3.13 -42.28
CA GLU A 197 -56.74 4.16 -41.23
C GLU A 197 -58.21 4.46 -40.87
N ALA A 198 -59.09 4.55 -41.87
CA ALA A 198 -60.51 4.86 -41.67
C ALA A 198 -61.25 3.77 -40.87
N GLY A 199 -60.91 2.49 -41.09
CA GLY A 199 -61.52 1.39 -40.34
C GLY A 199 -61.02 1.31 -38.91
N VAL A 200 -59.74 1.61 -38.67
CA VAL A 200 -59.18 1.74 -37.32
C VAL A 200 -59.87 2.86 -36.54
N ALA A 201 -60.03 4.03 -37.16
CA ALA A 201 -60.72 5.16 -36.53
C ALA A 201 -62.19 4.83 -36.20
N LEU A 202 -62.89 4.16 -37.12
CA LEU A 202 -64.27 3.73 -36.90
C LEU A 202 -64.38 2.69 -35.76
N ALA A 203 -63.47 1.71 -35.71
CA ALA A 203 -63.46 0.70 -34.65
C ALA A 203 -63.17 1.29 -33.27
N LEU A 204 -62.20 2.21 -33.16
CA LEU A 204 -61.92 2.92 -31.91
C LEU A 204 -63.11 3.79 -31.48
N LEU A 205 -63.77 4.46 -32.42
CA LEU A 205 -64.95 5.28 -32.14
C LEU A 205 -66.11 4.42 -31.63
N MET A 206 -66.40 3.30 -32.28
CA MET A 206 -67.44 2.36 -31.85
C MET A 206 -67.11 1.75 -30.48
N MET A 207 -65.85 1.38 -30.25
CA MET A 207 -65.40 0.82 -28.98
C MET A 207 -65.51 1.84 -27.84
N ASN A 208 -65.09 3.09 -28.06
CA ASN A 208 -65.24 4.16 -27.07
C ASN A 208 -66.71 4.50 -26.80
N LEU A 209 -67.57 4.48 -27.82
CA LEU A 209 -69.00 4.71 -27.66
C LEU A 209 -69.64 3.62 -26.80
N VAL A 210 -69.37 2.34 -27.11
CA VAL A 210 -69.84 1.20 -26.31
C VAL A 210 -69.32 1.29 -24.87
N ASN A 211 -68.05 1.66 -24.69
CA ASN A 211 -67.47 1.81 -23.37
C ASN A 211 -68.10 2.97 -22.57
N TYR A 212 -68.47 4.06 -23.23
CA TYR A 212 -69.17 5.19 -22.62
C TYR A 212 -70.60 4.83 -22.20
N TYR A 213 -71.33 4.08 -23.03
CA TYR A 213 -72.71 3.70 -22.74
C TYR A 213 -72.85 2.58 -21.70
N PHE A 214 -71.92 1.62 -21.67
CA PHE A 214 -72.00 0.46 -20.79
C PHE A 214 -71.06 0.52 -19.57
N GLU A 215 -70.24 1.56 -19.45
CA GLU A 215 -69.15 1.69 -18.45
C GLU A 215 -68.30 0.42 -18.32
N TRP A 216 -68.15 -0.33 -19.41
CA TRP A 216 -67.60 -1.68 -19.40
C TRP A 216 -66.16 -1.70 -18.86
N THR A 217 -65.33 -0.72 -19.23
CA THR A 217 -63.91 -0.67 -18.81
C THR A 217 -63.45 0.74 -18.43
N THR A 218 -62.76 0.86 -17.30
CA THR A 218 -62.12 2.11 -16.86
C THR A 218 -60.87 2.49 -17.66
N LEU A 219 -60.33 1.55 -18.45
CA LEU A 219 -59.10 1.73 -19.23
C LEU A 219 -59.33 1.99 -20.73
N GLY A 220 -60.57 1.91 -21.23
CA GLY A 220 -60.87 1.99 -22.67
C GLY A 220 -60.43 3.30 -23.33
N VAL A 221 -60.65 4.44 -22.66
CA VAL A 221 -60.23 5.76 -23.17
C VAL A 221 -58.70 5.88 -23.19
N ALA A 222 -58.03 5.44 -22.13
CA ALA A 222 -56.57 5.47 -22.05
C ALA A 222 -55.93 4.56 -23.11
N ALA A 223 -56.47 3.37 -23.33
CA ALA A 223 -56.03 2.45 -24.37
C ALA A 223 -56.21 3.04 -25.78
N SER A 224 -57.34 3.70 -26.04
CA SER A 224 -57.59 4.40 -27.31
C SER A 224 -56.60 5.53 -27.55
N VAL A 225 -56.28 6.34 -26.54
CA VAL A 225 -55.27 7.40 -26.66
C VAL A 225 -53.90 6.81 -26.96
N VAL A 226 -53.49 5.75 -26.26
CA VAL A 226 -52.22 5.04 -26.53
C VAL A 226 -52.18 4.45 -27.94
N PHE A 227 -53.30 3.90 -28.43
CA PHE A 227 -53.37 3.32 -29.76
C PHE A 227 -53.28 4.39 -30.86
N VAL A 228 -53.95 5.54 -30.67
CA VAL A 228 -53.86 6.69 -31.58
C VAL A 228 -52.45 7.28 -31.60
N THR A 229 -51.78 7.40 -30.45
CA THR A 229 -50.40 7.92 -30.41
C THR A 229 -49.43 6.97 -31.13
N ILE A 230 -49.57 5.65 -30.94
CA ILE A 230 -48.80 4.65 -31.69
C ILE A 230 -49.05 4.79 -33.20
N GLY A 231 -50.30 4.96 -33.62
CA GLY A 231 -50.66 5.17 -35.02
C GLY A 231 -50.02 6.43 -35.61
N VAL A 232 -50.16 7.58 -34.96
CA VAL A 232 -49.56 8.85 -35.40
C VAL A 232 -48.04 8.74 -35.53
N VAL A 233 -47.37 8.16 -34.52
CA VAL A 233 -45.92 7.92 -34.57
C VAL A 233 -45.54 6.99 -35.73
N THR A 234 -46.32 5.94 -35.97
CA THR A 234 -46.13 4.99 -37.08
C THR A 234 -46.23 5.67 -38.44
N HIS A 235 -47.24 6.52 -38.67
CA HIS A 235 -47.43 7.24 -39.92
C HIS A 235 -46.37 8.35 -40.13
N ILE A 236 -46.03 9.11 -39.09
CA ILE A 236 -44.94 10.12 -39.15
C ILE A 236 -43.62 9.44 -39.49
N TRP A 237 -43.32 8.31 -38.86
CA TRP A 237 -42.10 7.55 -39.12
C TRP A 237 -42.06 6.99 -40.55
N ARG A 238 -43.20 6.54 -41.08
CA ARG A 238 -43.34 6.06 -42.46
C ARG A 238 -43.16 7.18 -43.50
N GLY A 239 -43.59 8.41 -43.18
CA GLY A 239 -43.45 9.58 -44.05
C GLY A 239 -42.07 10.26 -43.98
N GLY A 240 -41.32 10.10 -42.88
CA GLY A 240 -40.11 10.89 -42.59
C GLY A 240 -38.75 10.25 -42.92
N LYS A 241 -38.66 8.96 -43.28
CA LYS A 241 -37.37 8.28 -43.49
C LYS A 241 -37.26 7.49 -44.78
N VAL A 242 -36.08 7.53 -45.40
CA VAL A 242 -35.69 6.69 -46.53
C VAL A 242 -35.71 5.22 -46.10
N ARG A 243 -36.33 4.34 -46.88
CA ARG A 243 -36.55 2.90 -46.63
C ARG A 243 -35.33 2.15 -46.07
N SER A 244 -34.13 2.57 -46.46
CA SER A 244 -32.83 2.05 -46.00
C SER A 244 -32.60 2.15 -44.48
N ASP A 245 -33.00 3.27 -43.85
CA ASP A 245 -32.79 3.46 -42.40
C ASP A 245 -33.75 2.59 -41.56
N ARG A 246 -34.93 2.30 -42.10
CA ARG A 246 -35.91 1.39 -41.46
C ARG A 246 -35.41 -0.05 -41.46
N GLU A 247 -34.82 -0.49 -42.56
CA GLU A 247 -34.25 -1.84 -42.68
C GLU A 247 -32.99 -2.01 -41.82
N ARG A 248 -32.16 -0.97 -41.70
CA ARG A 248 -30.96 -0.97 -40.84
C ARG A 248 -31.28 -1.00 -39.34
N LEU A 249 -32.40 -0.39 -38.94
CA LEU A 249 -32.87 -0.38 -37.55
C LEU A 249 -33.76 -1.58 -37.18
N SER A 250 -34.10 -2.43 -38.15
CA SER A 250 -34.90 -3.63 -37.91
C SER A 250 -34.25 -4.52 -36.83
N PRO A 251 -35.03 -5.07 -35.88
CA PRO A 251 -34.52 -6.00 -34.87
C PRO A 251 -33.75 -7.18 -35.50
N THR A 252 -34.20 -7.66 -36.65
CA THR A 252 -33.55 -8.77 -37.38
C THR A 252 -32.17 -8.36 -37.90
N THR A 253 -32.05 -7.17 -38.50
CA THR A 253 -30.77 -6.66 -39.02
C THR A 253 -29.78 -6.38 -37.89
N ILE A 254 -30.25 -5.83 -36.77
CA ILE A 254 -29.41 -5.57 -35.58
C ILE A 254 -28.90 -6.90 -34.99
N ILE A 255 -29.73 -7.94 -34.94
CA ILE A 255 -29.32 -9.28 -34.48
C ILE A 255 -28.29 -9.88 -35.43
N VAL A 256 -28.57 -9.90 -36.74
CA VAL A 256 -27.69 -10.56 -37.71
C VAL A 256 -26.32 -9.89 -37.75
N GLU A 257 -26.28 -8.56 -37.80
CA GLU A 257 -25.03 -7.81 -37.79
C GLU A 257 -24.31 -7.95 -36.44
N GLY A 258 -25.07 -7.88 -35.34
CA GLY A 258 -24.54 -8.05 -33.99
C GLY A 258 -23.93 -9.43 -33.73
N LEU A 259 -24.63 -10.49 -34.13
CA LEU A 259 -24.15 -11.87 -34.01
C LEU A 259 -22.94 -12.14 -34.89
N ARG A 260 -22.90 -11.54 -36.09
CA ARG A 260 -21.73 -11.61 -36.96
C ARG A 260 -20.52 -10.95 -36.32
N GLU A 261 -20.67 -9.73 -35.81
CA GLU A 261 -19.59 -9.01 -35.12
C GLU A 261 -19.08 -9.78 -33.88
N VAL A 262 -19.98 -10.37 -33.09
CA VAL A 262 -19.62 -11.18 -31.92
C VAL A 262 -18.89 -12.46 -32.35
N ARG A 263 -19.31 -13.11 -33.44
CA ARG A 263 -18.69 -14.33 -33.96
C ARG A 263 -17.29 -14.08 -34.50
N ASP A 264 -17.12 -13.03 -35.29
CA ASP A 264 -15.82 -12.67 -35.86
C ASP A 264 -14.80 -12.39 -34.74
N ARG A 265 -15.22 -11.69 -33.68
CA ARG A 265 -14.35 -11.44 -32.52
C ARG A 265 -14.09 -12.66 -31.65
N ALA A 266 -15.06 -13.56 -31.52
CA ALA A 266 -14.83 -14.82 -30.81
C ALA A 266 -13.77 -15.68 -31.53
N ALA A 267 -13.80 -15.67 -32.87
CA ALA A 267 -12.76 -16.31 -33.69
C ALA A 267 -11.39 -15.64 -33.48
N ASP A 268 -11.32 -14.30 -33.54
CA ASP A 268 -10.07 -13.56 -33.27
C ASP A 268 -9.51 -13.86 -31.87
N ARG A 269 -10.36 -13.88 -30.84
CA ARG A 269 -9.93 -14.19 -29.47
C ARG A 269 -9.31 -15.58 -29.39
N SER A 270 -9.97 -16.60 -29.97
CA SER A 270 -9.46 -17.97 -29.95
C SER A 270 -8.09 -18.07 -30.60
N ARG A 271 -7.86 -17.33 -31.69
CA ARG A 271 -6.57 -17.26 -32.37
C ARG A 271 -5.49 -16.60 -31.51
N THR A 272 -5.81 -15.46 -30.89
CA THR A 272 -4.84 -14.79 -30.00
C THR A 272 -4.50 -15.63 -28.78
N GLU A 273 -5.47 -16.34 -28.19
CA GLU A 273 -5.22 -17.24 -27.06
C GLU A 273 -4.33 -18.43 -27.47
N THR A 274 -4.51 -18.98 -28.68
CA THR A 274 -3.61 -20.02 -29.18
C THR A 274 -2.18 -19.52 -29.40
N GLU A 275 -2.01 -18.32 -29.96
CA GLU A 275 -0.69 -17.70 -30.20
C GLU A 275 0.02 -17.39 -28.86
N GLU A 276 -0.69 -16.88 -27.85
CA GLU A 276 -0.14 -16.64 -26.50
C GLU A 276 0.26 -17.95 -25.80
N LEU A 277 -0.54 -19.00 -25.91
CA LEU A 277 -0.24 -20.31 -25.33
C LEU A 277 0.99 -20.98 -25.97
N GLU A 278 1.16 -20.84 -27.29
CA GLU A 278 2.35 -21.32 -27.98
C GLU A 278 3.61 -20.55 -27.53
N GLN A 279 3.50 -19.24 -27.35
CA GLN A 279 4.61 -18.42 -26.85
C GLN A 279 5.02 -18.80 -25.42
N LEU A 280 4.05 -19.02 -24.53
CA LEU A 280 4.31 -19.46 -23.14
C LEU A 280 4.98 -20.84 -23.12
N ARG A 281 4.51 -21.77 -23.95
CA ARG A 281 5.10 -23.12 -24.06
C ARG A 281 6.52 -23.08 -24.62
N GLY A 282 6.81 -22.16 -25.53
CA GLY A 282 8.16 -21.91 -26.05
C GLY A 282 9.10 -21.33 -24.99
N ALA A 283 8.62 -20.36 -24.20
CA ALA A 283 9.41 -19.72 -23.14
C ALA A 283 9.78 -20.67 -21.99
N ASP A 284 8.91 -21.62 -21.63
CA ASP A 284 9.21 -22.67 -20.64
C ASP A 284 10.32 -23.65 -21.09
N THR A 285 10.71 -23.63 -22.37
CA THR A 285 11.77 -24.51 -22.91
C THR A 285 13.17 -23.87 -22.85
N GLU A 286 13.27 -22.56 -22.56
CA GLU A 286 14.55 -21.89 -22.35
C GLU A 286 15.05 -22.13 -20.90
N VAL A 287 15.98 -23.07 -20.76
CA VAL A 287 16.69 -23.38 -19.50
C VAL A 287 17.33 -22.10 -18.93
N PRO A 288 17.14 -21.77 -17.63
CA PRO A 288 17.73 -20.58 -17.04
C PRO A 288 19.27 -20.67 -17.07
N PRO A 289 19.99 -19.56 -17.31
CA PRO A 289 21.44 -19.56 -17.30
C PRO A 289 21.94 -19.99 -15.93
N SER A 290 22.74 -21.07 -15.92
CA SER A 290 23.46 -21.56 -14.75
C SER A 290 24.18 -20.41 -14.05
N ILE A 291 23.75 -20.09 -12.84
CA ILE A 291 24.40 -19.10 -11.97
C ILE A 291 25.80 -19.64 -11.65
N THR A 292 26.80 -19.08 -12.31
CA THR A 292 28.21 -19.31 -12.00
C THR A 292 28.46 -18.82 -10.57
N THR A 293 28.81 -19.74 -9.69
CA THR A 293 29.22 -19.48 -8.31
C THR A 293 30.38 -18.47 -8.24
N PRO A 294 30.38 -17.49 -7.32
CA PRO A 294 31.51 -16.61 -7.14
C PRO A 294 32.67 -17.36 -6.46
N VAL A 295 33.87 -17.10 -6.97
CA VAL A 295 35.15 -17.61 -6.46
C VAL A 295 35.37 -17.12 -5.02
N PRO A 296 35.72 -18.00 -4.07
CA PRO A 296 36.08 -17.58 -2.72
C PRO A 296 37.46 -16.90 -2.75
N MET A 297 37.52 -15.64 -2.33
CA MET A 297 38.78 -15.04 -1.88
C MET A 297 38.96 -15.38 -0.40
N THR A 298 39.85 -16.33 -0.13
CA THR A 298 40.41 -16.61 1.20
C THR A 298 41.40 -15.50 1.61
N PRO A 299 41.63 -15.32 2.93
CA PRO A 299 42.20 -14.11 3.52
C PRO A 299 43.63 -13.79 3.10
#